data_AF-A0A4D7GWI9-F1
#
_entry.id   AF-A0A4D7GWI9-F1
#
_cell.length_a   1.000
_cell.length_b   1.000
_cell.length_c   1.000
_cell.angle_alpha   90.00
_cell.angle_beta   90.00
_cell.angle_gamma   90.00
#
_symmetry.space_group_name_H-M   'P 1'
#
loop_
_entity.id
_entity.type
_entity.pdbx_description
1 polymer ?
#
loop_
_entity_poly.entity_id
_entity_poly.type
_entity_poly.pdbx_seq_one_letter_code
_entity_poly.pdbx_strand_id
1 'polypeptide(L)' 'MPEMKVREENRPSVGKYVVFATVGVLLVTWLTTAVLEGGATPTGELLMLFLAGVANLTIVFLLVNSLVEQWFAAAEIVDE' A
#
# COMPACT_ATOMS: atom_id res chain seq x y z
N MET A 1 -28.32 -14.57 15.03
CA MET A 1 -27.68 -14.74 13.70
C MET A 1 -26.19 -14.82 13.98
N PRO A 2 -25.45 -15.71 13.31
CA PRO A 2 -24.00 -15.79 13.51
C PRO A 2 -23.39 -14.41 13.29
N GLU A 3 -22.61 -13.90 14.25
CA GLU A 3 -21.92 -12.61 14.11
C GLU A 3 -20.45 -12.85 13.76
N MET A 4 -19.99 -12.23 12.68
CA MET A 4 -18.58 -12.24 12.29
C MET A 4 -17.83 -11.23 13.17
N LYS A 5 -16.98 -11.72 14.09
CA LYS A 5 -16.21 -10.88 15.01
C LYS A 5 -14.71 -11.16 14.88
N VAL A 6 -13.92 -10.11 14.96
CA VAL A 6 -12.45 -10.18 15.01
C VAL A 6 -12.01 -9.78 16.41
N ARG A 7 -11.39 -10.73 17.13
CA ARG A 7 -10.84 -10.49 18.47
C ARG A 7 -9.76 -9.41 18.40
N GLU A 8 -9.70 -8.53 19.40
CA GLU A 8 -8.82 -7.35 19.36
C GLU A 8 -7.33 -7.72 19.21
N GLU A 9 -6.93 -8.83 19.84
CA GLU A 9 -5.59 -9.41 19.79
C GLU A 9 -5.18 -9.91 18.40
N ASN A 10 -6.15 -10.27 17.55
CA ASN A 10 -5.92 -10.77 16.20
C ASN A 10 -6.08 -9.68 15.13
N ARG A 11 -6.35 -8.42 15.52
CA ARG A 11 -6.54 -7.32 14.58
C ARG A 11 -5.21 -6.97 13.90
N PRO A 12 -5.16 -6.96 12.55
CA PRO A 12 -3.99 -6.50 11.83
C PRO A 12 -3.58 -5.06 12.21
N SER A 13 -2.28 -4.82 12.38
CA SER A 13 -1.77 -3.50 12.76
C SER A 13 -1.79 -2.53 11.58
N VAL A 14 -2.77 -1.62 11.55
CA VAL A 14 -2.87 -0.55 10.53
C VAL A 14 -1.59 0.30 10.49
N GLY A 15 -0.99 0.59 11.65
CA GLY A 15 0.24 1.39 11.74
C GLY A 15 1.41 0.79 10.95
N LYS A 16 1.57 -0.54 10.96
CA LYS A 16 2.61 -1.24 10.18
C LYS A 16 2.42 -1.02 8.67
N TYR A 17 1.18 -1.08 8.19
CA TYR A 17 0.85 -0.85 6.79
C TYR A 17 1.07 0.59 6.36
N VAL A 18 0.76 1.57 7.23
CA VAL A 18 1.05 2.99 6.97
C VAL A 18 2.56 3.23 6.84
N VAL A 19 3.37 2.61 7.71
CA VAL A 19 4.83 2.72 7.63
C VAL A 19 5.34 2.13 6.31
N PHE A 20 4.87 0.94 5.92
CA PHE A 20 5.27 0.33 4.64
C PHE A 20 4.82 1.14 3.43
N ALA A 21 3.61 1.69 3.44
CA ALA A 21 3.14 2.58 2.39
C ALA A 21 4.03 3.82 2.27
N THR A 22 4.35 4.45 3.40
CA THR A 22 5.22 5.64 3.45
C THR A 22 6.60 5.32 2.87
N VAL A 23 7.23 4.22 3.31
CA VAL A 23 8.55 3.82 2.82
C VAL A 23 8.51 3.51 1.32
N GLY A 24 7.48 2.79 0.84
CA GLY A 24 7.31 2.47 -0.57
C GLY A 24 7.16 3.73 -1.43
N VAL A 25 6.33 4.67 -0.98
CA VAL A 25 6.13 5.95 -1.68
C VAL A 25 7.42 6.76 -1.73
N LEU A 26 8.14 6.88 -0.61
CA LEU A 26 9.41 7.60 -0.57
C LEU A 26 10.45 6.98 -1.50
N LEU A 27 10.51 5.65 -1.58
CA LEU A 27 11.43 4.95 -2.47
C LEU A 27 11.12 5.24 -3.94
N VAL A 28 9.85 5.16 -4.34
CA VAL A 28 9.41 5.47 -5.70
C VAL A 28 9.72 6.93 -6.04
N THR A 29 9.44 7.86 -5.13
CA THR A 29 9.78 9.28 -5.31
C THR A 29 11.28 9.47 -5.50
N TRP A 30 12.11 8.89 -4.64
CA TRP A 30 13.57 9.01 -4.71
C TRP A 30 14.15 8.44 -6.02
N LEU A 31 13.68 7.28 -6.47
CA LEU A 31 14.07 6.69 -7.75
C LEU A 31 13.67 7.59 -8.92
N THR A 32 12.46 8.15 -8.86
CA THR A 32 11.96 9.06 -9.90
C THR A 32 12.83 10.31 -9.99
N THR A 33 13.15 10.95 -8.85
CA THR A 33 14.02 12.14 -8.84
C THR A 33 15.43 11.83 -9.34
N ALA A 34 16.02 10.70 -8.95
CA ALA A 34 17.34 10.30 -9.41
C ALA A 34 17.42 10.08 -10.94
N VAL A 35 16.34 9.57 -11.54
CA VAL A 35 16.26 9.40 -13.00
C VAL A 35 16.07 10.73 -13.72
N LEU A 36 15.27 11.65 -13.15
CA LEU A 36 15.03 12.98 -13.74
C LEU A 36 16.30 13.83 -13.78
N GLU A 37 17.11 13.79 -12.72
CA GLU A 37 18.41 14.50 -12.66
C GLU A 37 19.42 14.02 -13.72
N GLY A 38 19.24 12.80 -14.26
CA GLY A 38 20.12 12.19 -15.25
C GLY A 38 20.03 12.73 -16.68
N GLY A 39 19.26 13.80 -16.92
CA GLY A 39 19.12 14.43 -18.24
C GLY A 39 17.95 13.91 -19.07
N ALA A 40 16.82 13.60 -18.41
CA ALA A 40 15.61 13.18 -19.08
C ALA A 40 15.07 14.27 -20.04
N THR A 41 14.52 13.87 -21.17
CA THR A 41 13.77 14.78 -22.05
C THR A 41 12.43 15.14 -21.39
N PRO A 42 11.82 16.30 -21.69
CA PRO A 42 10.55 16.69 -21.08
C PRO A 42 9.43 15.64 -21.22
N THR A 43 9.42 14.90 -22.33
CA THR A 43 8.48 13.77 -22.54
C THR A 43 8.81 12.57 -21.64
N GLY A 44 10.10 12.26 -21.46
CA GLY A 44 10.56 11.22 -20.54
C GLY A 44 10.23 11.55 -19.08
N GLU A 45 10.32 12.83 -18.70
CA GLU A 45 9.97 13.29 -17.35
C GLU A 45 8.49 13.05 -17.03
N LEU A 46 7.60 13.46 -17.94
CA LEU A 46 6.15 13.24 -17.78
C LEU A 46 5.79 11.76 -17.71
N LEU A 47 6.45 10.93 -18.52
CA LEU A 47 6.20 9.49 -18.54
C LEU A 47 6.69 8.82 -17.26
N MET A 48 7.85 9.24 -16.73
CA MET A 48 8.37 8.77 -15.44
C MET A 48 7.47 9.19 -14.27
N LEU A 49 6.98 10.43 -14.25
CA LEU A 49 6.04 10.90 -13.24
C LEU A 49 4.72 10.11 -13.27
N PHE A 50 4.21 9.82 -14.48
CA PHE A 50 3.03 8.99 -14.63
C PHE A 50 3.26 7.57 -14.08
N LEU A 51 4.36 6.93 -14.45
CA LEU A 51 4.72 5.60 -13.96
C LEU A 51 4.92 5.58 -12.43
N ALA A 52 5.55 6.62 -11.87
CA ALA A 52 5.71 6.78 -10.42
C ALA A 52 4.35 6.89 -9.72
N GLY A 53 3.42 7.65 -10.29
CA GLY A 53 2.04 7.75 -9.79
C GLY A 53 1.32 6.41 -9.80
N VAL A 54 1.40 5.67 -10.92
CA VAL A 54 0.83 4.32 -11.03
C VAL A 54 1.45 3.38 -10.00
N ALA A 55 2.78 3.37 -9.87
CA ALA A 55 3.49 2.52 -8.93
C ALA A 55 3.06 2.79 -7.47
N ASN A 56 2.95 4.06 -7.08
CA ASN A 56 2.48 4.44 -5.75
C ASN A 56 1.04 3.98 -5.48
N LEU A 57 0.14 4.17 -6.45
CA LEU A 57 -1.23 3.68 -6.33
C LEU A 57 -1.28 2.15 -6.20
N THR A 58 -0.47 1.43 -6.98
CA THR A 58 -0.35 -0.03 -6.88
C THR A 58 0.16 -0.46 -5.50
N ILE A 59 1.19 0.19 -4.95
CA ILE A 59 1.72 -0.13 -3.61
C ILE A 59 0.62 0.03 -2.55
N VAL A 60 -0.09 1.16 -2.57
CA VAL A 60 -1.18 1.42 -1.62
C VAL A 60 -2.29 0.38 -1.79
N PHE A 61 -2.69 0.10 -3.03
CA PHE A 61 -3.74 -0.87 -3.32
C PHE A 61 -3.39 -2.27 -2.80
N LEU A 62 -2.17 -2.76 -3.06
CA LEU A 62 -1.70 -4.07 -2.59
C LEU A 62 -1.65 -4.15 -1.07
N LEU A 63 -1.20 -3.08 -0.41
CA LEU A 63 -1.16 -3.00 1.05
C LEU A 63 -2.56 -3.02 1.66
N VAL A 64 -3.51 -2.27 1.09
CA VAL A 64 -4.91 -2.30 1.53
C VAL A 64 -5.53 -3.67 1.29
N ASN A 65 -5.31 -4.28 0.11
CA ASN A 65 -5.83 -5.60 -0.18
C ASN A 65 -5.30 -6.65 0.81
N SER A 66 -3.99 -6.63 1.08
CA SER A 66 -3.37 -7.52 2.07
C SER A 66 -3.92 -7.28 3.49
N LEU A 67 -4.16 -6.02 3.86
CA LEU A 67 -4.76 -5.70 5.16
C LEU A 67 -6.17 -6.28 5.26
N VAL A 68 -7.00 -6.09 4.24
CA VAL A 68 -8.37 -6.62 4.17
C VAL A 68 -8.37 -8.15 4.25
N GLU A 69 -7.49 -8.83 3.51
CA GLU A 69 -7.33 -10.28 3.57
C GLU A 69 -6.98 -10.77 4.97
N GLN A 70 -6.08 -10.09 5.68
CA GLN A 70 -5.74 -10.44 7.06
C GLN A 70 -6.91 -10.22 8.02
N TRP A 71 -7.70 -9.16 7.81
CA TRP A 71 -8.90 -8.91 8.60
C TRP A 71 -9.94 -10.02 8.41
N PHE A 72 -10.14 -10.49 7.17
CA PHE A 72 -11.03 -11.62 6.90
C PHE A 72 -10.50 -12.94 7.47
N ALA A 73 -9.18 -13.19 7.38
CA ALA A 73 -8.57 -14.38 7.94
C ALA A 73 -8.63 -14.43 9.48
N ALA A 74 -8.59 -13.27 10.13
CA ALA A 74 -8.68 -13.14 11.59
C ALA A 74 -10.13 -13.16 12.12
N ALA A 75 -11.12 -13.14 11.23
CA ALA A 75 -12.52 -13.11 11.62
C ALA A 75 -13.02 -14.52 11.95
N GLU A 76 -13.55 -14.67 13.16
CA GLU A 76 -14.20 -15.89 13.63
C GLU A 76 -15.72 -15.71 13.55
N ILE A 77 -16.44 -16.76 13.15
CA ILE A 77 -17.90 -16.80 13.27
C ILE A 77 -18.23 -17.18 14.71
N VAL A 78 -18.88 -16.28 15.43
CA VAL A 78 -19.35 -16.53 16.79
C VAL A 78 -20.86 -16.78 16.71
N ASP A 79 -21.26 -18.02 16.96
CA ASP A 79 -22.65 -18.36 17.28
C ASP A 79 -22.85 -18.09 18.78
N GLU A 80 -23.77 -17.17 19.11
CA GLU A 80 -24.22 -16.96 20.50
C GLU A 80 -24.97 -18.17 21.05
#